data_AF-A0A4V2A7P8-F1
#
_entry.id   AF-A0A4V2A7P8-F1
#
_cell.length_a   1.000
_cell.length_b   1.000
_cell.length_c   1.000
_cell.angle_alpha   90.00
_cell.angle_beta   90.00
_cell.angle_gamma   90.00
#
_symmetry.space_group_name_H-M   'P 1'
#
loop_
_entity.id
_entity.type
_entity.pdbx_description
1 polymer ?
#
loop_
_entity_poly.entity_id
_entity_poly.type
_entity_poly.pdbx_seq_one_letter_code
_entity_poly.pdbx_strand_id
1 'polypeptide(L)'
;AKDTPAFIANRIGVFSMMAIMKLMGDLQLSIDEIEALTGPVIGRPKSATFRTADVVGLDTLIKVAKGVAENCPEDEARAYFNIQGWLNGMEEKKWLGDKSGQGFFKKIKGADGKSDIQVLNLQSMEYEARKKPKFATLETAKPIEDLPTRIKALAAGTDKAGDFYRQFHYALFSYISHRIPEISDEVYRVDDAMMAGFGWEIGAFESWDALGVAKTTEAMKAAGYVVAPWIDEMIASGAKTFYKVENGKRFYYDVATKAYKTMPGGEAFIVMKNFANETVWKNSACRTYHLGDDVLGLEWYTKMGSIGGEVLEGIQKSIALAEDKYKGLVIANEGANFSAGANVAMIFMLAIEQDY
;
A
#
# COMPACT_ATOMS: atom_id res chain seq x y z
N ALA A 1 12.97 -12.13 -13.56
CA ALA A 1 11.50 -12.19 -13.77
C ALA A 1 11.23 -13.30 -14.78
N LYS A 2 10.22 -14.13 -14.54
CA LYS A 2 9.78 -15.11 -15.53
C LYS A 2 9.05 -14.38 -16.65
N ASP A 3 9.30 -14.77 -17.89
CA ASP A 3 8.57 -14.24 -19.04
C ASP A 3 7.17 -14.87 -19.06
N THR A 4 6.23 -14.18 -18.43
CA THR A 4 4.84 -14.61 -18.24
C THR A 4 3.90 -13.53 -18.75
N PRO A 5 2.67 -13.89 -19.22
CA PRO A 5 1.73 -12.91 -19.73
C PRO A 5 1.46 -11.78 -18.71
N ALA A 6 1.70 -10.54 -19.16
CA ALA A 6 1.62 -9.31 -18.37
C ALA A 6 2.68 -9.13 -17.25
N PHE A 7 3.76 -9.92 -17.27
CA PHE A 7 4.85 -9.87 -16.28
C PHE A 7 4.32 -9.90 -14.83
N ILE A 8 5.01 -9.27 -13.87
CA ILE A 8 4.58 -9.26 -12.46
C ILE A 8 3.61 -8.09 -12.20
N ALA A 9 4.07 -6.85 -12.39
CA ALA A 9 3.31 -5.65 -12.00
C ALA A 9 1.94 -5.57 -12.69
N ASN A 10 1.89 -5.68 -14.03
CA ASN A 10 0.61 -5.55 -14.74
C ASN A 10 -0.32 -6.72 -14.42
N ARG A 11 0.22 -7.93 -14.22
CA ARG A 11 -0.58 -9.11 -13.86
C ARG A 11 -1.29 -8.97 -12.52
N ILE A 12 -0.63 -8.43 -11.51
CA ILE A 12 -1.22 -8.18 -10.18
C ILE A 12 -2.06 -6.90 -10.15
N GLY A 13 -1.58 -5.83 -10.79
CA GLY A 13 -2.25 -4.54 -10.80
C GLY A 13 -3.57 -4.56 -11.58
N VAL A 14 -3.60 -5.18 -12.77
CA VAL A 14 -4.85 -5.33 -13.54
C VAL A 14 -5.82 -6.26 -12.82
N PHE A 15 -5.35 -7.38 -12.25
CA PHE A 15 -6.21 -8.21 -11.40
C PHE A 15 -6.83 -7.39 -10.26
N SER A 16 -6.03 -6.59 -9.56
CA SER A 16 -6.49 -5.75 -8.44
C SER A 16 -7.59 -4.78 -8.89
N MET A 17 -7.41 -4.11 -10.04
CA MET A 17 -8.42 -3.20 -10.59
C MET A 17 -9.71 -3.95 -10.96
N MET A 18 -9.59 -5.11 -11.60
CA MET A 18 -10.75 -5.92 -11.98
C MET A 18 -11.51 -6.47 -10.76
N ALA A 19 -10.79 -6.90 -9.72
CA ALA A 19 -11.39 -7.32 -8.44
C ALA A 19 -12.13 -6.17 -7.76
N ILE A 20 -11.57 -4.96 -7.77
CA ILE A 20 -12.22 -3.75 -7.24
C ILE A 20 -13.50 -3.43 -8.04
N MET A 21 -13.45 -3.51 -9.37
CA MET A 21 -14.63 -3.27 -10.22
C MET A 21 -15.75 -4.29 -9.97
N LYS A 22 -15.39 -5.57 -9.74
CA LYS A 22 -16.36 -6.60 -9.34
C LYS A 22 -16.99 -6.27 -7.98
N LEU A 23 -16.16 -5.97 -6.97
CA LEU A 23 -16.63 -5.65 -5.62
C LEU A 23 -17.46 -4.36 -5.58
N MET A 24 -17.16 -3.39 -6.43
CA MET A 24 -17.98 -2.21 -6.61
C MET A 24 -19.42 -2.59 -7.01
N GLY A 25 -19.58 -3.55 -7.93
CA GLY A 25 -20.89 -4.09 -8.30
C GLY A 25 -21.56 -4.84 -7.15
N ASP A 26 -20.84 -5.78 -6.54
CA ASP A 26 -21.37 -6.65 -5.47
C ASP A 26 -21.84 -5.84 -4.25
N LEU A 27 -21.08 -4.81 -3.88
CA LEU A 27 -21.42 -3.92 -2.77
C LEU A 27 -22.30 -2.76 -3.21
N GLN A 28 -22.51 -2.51 -4.50
CA GLN A 28 -23.21 -1.32 -5.01
C GLN A 28 -22.51 -0.02 -4.59
N LEU A 29 -21.19 0.06 -4.75
CA LEU A 29 -20.41 1.28 -4.52
C LEU A 29 -20.40 2.14 -5.79
N SER A 30 -20.34 3.45 -5.60
CA SER A 30 -20.08 4.43 -6.66
C SER A 30 -18.58 4.57 -6.94
N ILE A 31 -18.25 5.17 -8.08
CA ILE A 31 -16.86 5.48 -8.45
C ILE A 31 -16.19 6.36 -7.38
N ASP A 32 -16.90 7.38 -6.88
CA ASP A 32 -16.36 8.26 -5.84
C ASP A 32 -16.05 7.52 -4.54
N GLU A 33 -16.93 6.60 -4.13
CA GLU A 33 -16.68 5.73 -2.97
C GLU A 33 -15.45 4.86 -3.18
N ILE A 34 -15.29 4.22 -4.34
CA ILE A 34 -14.10 3.41 -4.63
C ILE A 34 -12.82 4.24 -4.62
N GLU A 35 -12.82 5.44 -5.21
CA GLU A 35 -11.65 6.33 -5.16
C GLU A 35 -11.26 6.70 -3.73
N ALA A 36 -12.25 6.95 -2.86
CA ALA A 36 -12.00 7.23 -1.45
C ALA A 36 -11.44 6.01 -0.69
N LEU A 37 -11.81 4.79 -1.09
CA LEU A 37 -11.38 3.54 -0.45
C LEU A 37 -10.04 3.01 -0.98
N THR A 38 -9.63 3.39 -2.20
CA THR A 38 -8.49 2.74 -2.89
C THR A 38 -7.31 3.66 -3.14
N GLY A 39 -7.38 4.91 -2.68
CA GLY A 39 -6.31 5.90 -2.81
C GLY A 39 -5.32 5.90 -1.62
N PRO A 40 -4.85 7.08 -1.20
CA PRO A 40 -3.82 7.23 -0.16
C PRO A 40 -4.15 6.59 1.19
N VAL A 41 -5.43 6.38 1.50
CA VAL A 41 -5.85 5.80 2.78
C VAL A 41 -5.32 4.38 2.99
N ILE A 42 -5.04 3.65 1.90
CA ILE A 42 -4.36 2.34 1.92
C ILE A 42 -2.95 2.39 1.31
N GLY A 43 -2.31 3.57 1.28
CA GLY A 43 -0.93 3.70 0.80
C GLY A 43 -0.80 3.57 -0.71
N ARG A 44 -1.80 4.02 -1.47
CA ARG A 44 -1.77 4.05 -2.94
C ARG A 44 -1.71 5.47 -3.49
N PRO A 45 -1.33 5.66 -4.77
CA PRO A 45 -1.28 6.98 -5.37
C PRO A 45 -2.63 7.71 -5.30
N LYS A 46 -2.60 9.05 -5.39
CA LYS A 46 -3.80 9.90 -5.38
C LYS A 46 -4.75 9.62 -6.56
N SER A 47 -4.26 8.99 -7.62
CA SER A 47 -5.07 8.53 -8.74
C SER A 47 -5.88 7.26 -8.44
N ALA A 48 -5.71 6.65 -7.27
CA ALA A 48 -6.53 5.53 -6.78
C ALA A 48 -6.79 4.46 -7.88
N THR A 49 -8.03 4.07 -8.13
CA THR A 49 -8.36 2.99 -9.08
C THR A 49 -8.80 3.56 -10.42
N PHE A 50 -9.91 4.29 -10.45
CA PHE A 50 -10.54 4.75 -11.67
C PHE A 50 -9.79 5.91 -12.29
N ARG A 51 -9.18 6.79 -11.49
CA ARG A 51 -8.36 7.88 -12.03
C ARG A 51 -7.07 7.34 -12.63
N THR A 52 -6.50 6.27 -12.07
CA THR A 52 -5.37 5.55 -12.69
C THR A 52 -5.79 4.93 -14.02
N ALA A 53 -6.96 4.29 -14.09
CA ALA A 53 -7.49 3.74 -15.34
C ALA A 53 -7.68 4.83 -16.42
N ASP A 54 -8.18 6.02 -16.04
CA ASP A 54 -8.30 7.15 -16.97
C ASP A 54 -6.95 7.69 -17.45
N VAL A 55 -5.93 7.71 -16.59
CA VAL A 55 -4.58 8.20 -16.93
C VAL A 55 -3.86 7.23 -17.86
N VAL A 56 -3.93 5.92 -17.57
CA VAL A 56 -3.29 4.87 -18.40
C VAL A 56 -4.05 4.65 -19.71
N GLY A 57 -5.38 4.80 -19.67
CA GLY A 57 -6.29 4.55 -20.77
C GLY A 57 -7.07 3.24 -20.60
N LEU A 58 -8.38 3.31 -20.78
CA LEU A 58 -9.28 2.16 -20.59
C LEU A 58 -9.04 1.04 -21.61
N ASP A 59 -8.66 1.38 -22.84
CA ASP A 59 -8.29 0.42 -23.88
C ASP A 59 -7.05 -0.40 -23.50
N THR A 60 -6.06 0.23 -22.85
CA THR A 60 -4.88 -0.47 -22.33
C THR A 60 -5.29 -1.46 -21.24
N LEU A 61 -6.12 -1.03 -20.28
CA LEU A 61 -6.65 -1.89 -19.22
C LEU A 61 -7.40 -3.09 -19.79
N ILE A 62 -8.33 -2.84 -20.73
CA ILE A 62 -9.12 -3.86 -21.40
C ILE A 62 -8.22 -4.84 -22.17
N LYS A 63 -7.23 -4.33 -22.90
CA LYS A 63 -6.29 -5.15 -23.68
C LYS A 63 -5.48 -6.09 -22.78
N VAL A 64 -4.97 -5.59 -21.65
CA VAL A 64 -4.20 -6.43 -20.72
C VAL A 64 -5.09 -7.48 -20.08
N ALA A 65 -6.30 -7.10 -19.62
CA ALA A 65 -7.24 -8.05 -19.02
C ALA A 65 -7.66 -9.15 -20.00
N LYS A 66 -8.05 -8.79 -21.24
CA LYS A 66 -8.35 -9.76 -22.31
C LYS A 66 -7.15 -10.66 -22.61
N GLY A 67 -5.96 -10.07 -22.77
CA GLY A 67 -4.73 -10.81 -23.03
C GLY A 67 -4.38 -11.80 -21.92
N VAL A 68 -4.60 -11.44 -20.65
CA VAL A 68 -4.44 -12.36 -19.52
C VAL A 68 -5.45 -13.52 -19.60
N ALA A 69 -6.73 -13.22 -19.81
CA ALA A 69 -7.78 -14.24 -19.90
C ALA A 69 -7.59 -15.22 -21.08
N GLU A 70 -7.01 -14.75 -22.18
CA GLU A 70 -6.73 -15.56 -23.38
C GLU A 70 -5.48 -16.42 -23.23
N ASN A 71 -4.40 -15.86 -22.64
CA ASN A 71 -3.10 -16.54 -22.57
C ASN A 71 -2.90 -17.36 -21.29
N CYS A 72 -3.82 -17.28 -20.32
CA CYS A 72 -3.79 -18.05 -19.08
C CYS A 72 -5.11 -18.78 -18.85
N PRO A 73 -5.44 -19.81 -19.66
CA PRO A 73 -6.71 -20.52 -19.57
C PRO A 73 -6.91 -21.25 -18.23
N GLU A 74 -5.81 -21.66 -17.58
CA GLU A 74 -5.81 -22.39 -16.31
C GLU A 74 -5.70 -21.47 -15.07
N ASP A 75 -5.72 -20.14 -15.25
CA ASP A 75 -5.74 -19.21 -14.11
C ASP A 75 -7.07 -19.38 -13.34
N GLU A 76 -6.98 -19.73 -12.06
CA GLU A 76 -8.13 -19.95 -11.18
C GLU A 76 -9.01 -18.69 -11.03
N ALA A 77 -8.41 -17.52 -11.22
CA ALA A 77 -9.05 -16.23 -11.16
C ALA A 77 -9.41 -15.67 -12.56
N ARG A 78 -9.32 -16.48 -13.63
CA ARG A 78 -9.62 -16.06 -15.02
C ARG A 78 -10.94 -15.29 -15.16
N ALA A 79 -11.96 -15.67 -14.39
CA ALA A 79 -13.27 -15.02 -14.41
C ALA A 79 -13.24 -13.54 -13.97
N TYR A 80 -12.27 -13.12 -13.16
CA TYR A 80 -12.10 -11.71 -12.79
C TYR A 80 -11.71 -10.84 -13.98
N PHE A 81 -11.03 -11.39 -14.99
CA PHE A 81 -10.61 -10.65 -16.17
C PHE A 81 -11.75 -10.44 -17.19
N ASN A 82 -12.94 -10.96 -16.92
CA ASN A 82 -14.12 -10.68 -17.73
C ASN A 82 -14.53 -9.22 -17.57
N ILE A 83 -14.53 -8.51 -18.69
CA ILE A 83 -14.86 -7.09 -18.76
C ILE A 83 -16.36 -6.89 -18.52
N GLN A 84 -16.70 -6.03 -17.56
CA GLN A 84 -18.08 -5.68 -17.25
C GLN A 84 -18.73 -4.92 -18.43
N GLY A 85 -20.04 -5.09 -18.63
CA GLY A 85 -20.75 -4.54 -19.80
C GLY A 85 -20.60 -3.03 -19.97
N TRP A 86 -20.58 -2.27 -18.86
CA TRP A 86 -20.38 -0.82 -18.91
C TRP A 86 -18.98 -0.43 -19.41
N LEU A 87 -17.94 -1.23 -19.16
CA LEU A 87 -16.57 -0.94 -19.59
C LEU A 87 -16.42 -1.14 -21.11
N ASN A 88 -17.06 -2.17 -21.66
CA ASN A 88 -17.19 -2.34 -23.12
C ASN A 88 -17.96 -1.17 -23.74
N GLY A 89 -19.06 -0.74 -23.12
CA GLY A 89 -19.83 0.43 -23.60
C GLY A 89 -19.04 1.73 -23.59
N MET A 90 -18.10 1.91 -22.64
CA MET A 90 -17.17 3.05 -22.65
C MET A 90 -16.14 2.95 -23.78
N GLU A 91 -15.62 1.75 -24.06
CA GLU A 91 -14.69 1.50 -25.18
C GLU A 91 -15.36 1.82 -26.53
N GLU A 92 -16.59 1.33 -26.76
CA GLU A 92 -17.37 1.60 -27.97
C GLU A 92 -17.64 3.10 -28.17
N LYS A 93 -17.94 3.83 -27.10
CA LYS A 93 -18.14 5.29 -27.11
C LYS A 93 -16.82 6.08 -27.15
N LYS A 94 -15.66 5.42 -27.16
CA LYS A 94 -14.31 6.01 -27.11
C LYS A 94 -14.10 6.91 -25.88
N TRP A 95 -14.68 6.56 -24.74
CA TRP A 95 -14.43 7.21 -23.45
C TRP A 95 -13.21 6.57 -22.80
N LEU A 96 -12.04 6.82 -23.39
CA LEU A 96 -10.78 6.14 -23.08
C LEU A 96 -9.94 6.83 -22.00
N GLY A 97 -10.53 7.73 -21.22
CA GLY A 97 -9.85 8.46 -20.15
C GLY A 97 -9.28 9.80 -20.59
N ASP A 98 -8.16 10.22 -19.99
CA ASP A 98 -7.56 11.55 -20.16
C ASP A 98 -7.18 11.83 -21.62
N LYS A 99 -6.73 10.80 -22.35
CA LYS A 99 -6.33 10.93 -23.75
C LYS A 99 -7.48 11.24 -24.71
N SER A 100 -8.71 10.92 -24.34
CA SER A 100 -9.93 11.26 -25.08
C SER A 100 -10.73 12.39 -24.42
N GLY A 101 -10.18 13.02 -23.37
CA GLY A 101 -10.82 14.09 -22.61
C GLY A 101 -11.96 13.65 -21.68
N GLN A 102 -12.32 12.36 -21.69
CA GLN A 102 -13.34 11.79 -20.80
C GLN A 102 -13.20 10.26 -20.69
N GLY A 103 -13.49 9.74 -19.50
CA GLY A 103 -13.52 8.32 -19.14
C GLY A 103 -14.44 8.10 -17.94
N PHE A 104 -13.91 7.61 -16.82
CA PHE A 104 -14.65 7.60 -15.55
C PHE A 104 -14.86 9.02 -15.01
N PHE A 105 -13.93 9.92 -15.34
CA PHE A 105 -14.01 11.34 -15.04
C PHE A 105 -14.04 12.16 -16.32
N LYS A 106 -14.68 13.34 -16.23
CA LYS A 106 -14.72 14.32 -17.32
C LYS A 106 -14.44 15.70 -16.77
N LYS A 107 -13.45 16.38 -17.36
CA LYS A 107 -13.15 17.77 -17.02
C LYS A 107 -14.02 18.70 -17.85
N ILE A 108 -14.85 19.49 -17.19
CA ILE A 108 -15.70 20.51 -17.81
C ILE A 108 -15.14 21.89 -17.48
N LYS A 109 -15.13 22.81 -18.45
CA LYS A 109 -14.80 24.21 -18.20
C LYS A 109 -16.10 24.98 -17.93
N GLY A 110 -16.18 25.62 -16.76
CA GLY A 110 -17.24 26.54 -16.39
C GLY A 110 -17.14 27.87 -17.15
N ALA A 111 -18.23 28.63 -17.14
CA ALA A 111 -18.31 29.95 -17.77
C ALA A 111 -17.33 30.98 -17.18
N ASP A 112 -16.88 30.75 -15.93
CA ASP A 112 -15.88 31.56 -15.22
C ASP A 112 -14.43 31.12 -15.53
N GLY A 113 -14.24 30.18 -16.47
CA GLY A 113 -12.93 29.62 -16.81
C GLY A 113 -12.39 28.59 -15.81
N LYS A 114 -13.09 28.34 -14.69
CA LYS A 114 -12.69 27.28 -13.75
C LYS A 114 -13.05 25.92 -14.32
N SER A 115 -12.19 24.94 -14.08
CA SER A 115 -12.49 23.57 -14.44
C SER A 115 -13.17 22.85 -13.29
N ASP A 116 -14.29 22.21 -13.59
CA ASP A 116 -14.96 21.25 -12.73
C ASP A 116 -14.67 19.82 -13.22
N ILE A 117 -14.61 18.86 -12.31
CA ILE A 117 -14.45 17.45 -12.64
C ILE A 117 -15.77 16.77 -12.31
N GLN A 118 -16.38 16.12 -13.30
CA GLN A 118 -17.54 15.27 -13.12
C GLN A 118 -17.15 13.80 -13.13
N VAL A 119 -18.01 12.95 -12.57
CA VAL A 119 -17.86 11.49 -12.50
C VAL A 119 -18.98 10.79 -13.24
N LEU A 120 -18.66 9.68 -13.89
CA LEU A 120 -19.62 8.87 -14.61
C LEU A 120 -20.51 8.08 -13.65
N ASN A 121 -21.82 8.20 -13.79
CA ASN A 121 -22.77 7.25 -13.21
C ASN A 121 -22.87 6.01 -14.13
N LEU A 122 -22.45 4.84 -13.65
CA LEU A 122 -22.38 3.62 -14.47
C LEU A 122 -23.74 3.03 -14.82
N GLN A 123 -24.81 3.42 -14.13
CA GLN A 123 -26.17 2.97 -14.40
C GLN A 123 -26.84 3.83 -15.49
N SER A 124 -26.78 5.16 -15.36
CA SER A 124 -27.36 6.07 -16.36
C SER A 124 -26.44 6.33 -17.55
N MET A 125 -25.14 6.07 -17.39
CA MET A 125 -24.09 6.47 -18.33
C MET A 125 -24.03 7.99 -18.57
N GLU A 126 -24.41 8.78 -17.56
CA GLU A 126 -24.35 10.25 -17.56
C GLU A 126 -23.31 10.75 -16.55
N TYR A 127 -22.70 11.91 -16.83
CA TYR A 127 -21.76 12.54 -15.91
C TYR A 127 -22.51 13.38 -14.88
N GLU A 128 -22.16 13.21 -13.61
CA GLU A 128 -22.71 13.97 -12.48
C GLU A 128 -21.61 14.65 -11.66
N ALA A 129 -22.02 15.61 -10.83
CA ALA A 129 -21.11 16.29 -9.92
C ALA A 129 -20.50 15.29 -8.91
N ARG A 130 -19.21 15.47 -8.59
CA ARG A 130 -18.48 14.65 -7.63
C ARG A 130 -19.13 14.71 -6.26
N LYS A 131 -19.26 13.56 -5.62
CA LYS A 131 -19.74 13.43 -4.24
C LYS A 131 -18.55 13.13 -3.35
N LYS A 132 -18.54 13.67 -2.13
CA LYS A 132 -17.54 13.32 -1.11
C LYS A 132 -18.09 12.17 -0.27
N PRO A 133 -17.59 10.93 -0.43
CA PRO A 133 -18.08 9.79 0.34
C PRO A 133 -17.83 9.98 1.83
N LYS A 134 -18.68 9.36 2.65
CA LYS A 134 -18.53 9.30 4.10
C LYS A 134 -18.71 7.86 4.56
N PHE A 135 -17.67 7.33 5.20
CA PHE A 135 -17.69 6.02 5.85
C PHE A 135 -17.17 6.20 7.26
N ALA A 136 -17.82 5.55 8.24
CA ALA A 136 -17.37 5.61 9.62
C ALA A 136 -15.96 5.02 9.74
N THR A 137 -15.71 3.91 9.02
CA THR A 137 -14.40 3.25 8.94
C THR A 137 -13.29 4.18 8.45
N LEU A 138 -13.56 5.05 7.46
CA LEU A 138 -12.56 6.00 6.98
C LEU A 138 -12.25 7.09 8.00
N GLU A 139 -13.26 7.63 8.69
CA GLU A 139 -13.05 8.67 9.71
C GLU A 139 -12.28 8.13 10.92
N THR A 140 -12.55 6.89 11.34
CA THR A 140 -11.79 6.23 12.42
C THR A 140 -10.35 5.92 12.05
N ALA A 141 -10.08 5.58 10.78
CA ALA A 141 -8.75 5.24 10.31
C ALA A 141 -7.88 6.46 9.97
N LYS A 142 -8.51 7.61 9.66
CA LYS A 142 -7.84 8.85 9.25
C LYS A 142 -6.74 9.37 10.19
N PRO A 143 -6.86 9.35 11.53
CA PRO A 143 -5.79 9.81 12.43
C PRO A 143 -4.63 8.82 12.57
N ILE A 144 -4.73 7.61 12.01
CA ILE A 144 -3.70 6.58 12.11
C ILE A 144 -2.67 6.82 11.00
N GLU A 145 -1.49 7.34 11.35
CA GLU A 145 -0.44 7.63 10.37
C GLU A 145 0.25 6.35 9.87
N ASP A 146 0.54 5.40 10.78
CA ASP A 146 1.17 4.11 10.45
C ASP A 146 0.27 3.26 9.54
N LEU A 147 0.73 3.03 8.30
CA LEU A 147 -0.06 2.37 7.27
C LEU A 147 -0.48 0.93 7.64
N PRO A 148 0.40 0.04 8.14
CA PRO A 148 0.00 -1.30 8.56
C PRO A 148 -1.09 -1.29 9.64
N THR A 149 -0.96 -0.40 10.64
CA THR A 149 -1.99 -0.24 11.69
C THR A 149 -3.28 0.33 11.10
N ARG A 150 -3.18 1.29 10.17
CA ARG A 150 -4.34 1.86 9.47
C ARG A 150 -5.08 0.80 8.65
N ILE A 151 -4.38 -0.04 7.90
CA ILE A 151 -4.98 -1.15 7.13
C ILE A 151 -5.72 -2.13 8.04
N LYS A 152 -5.15 -2.49 9.21
CA LYS A 152 -5.84 -3.31 10.22
C LYS A 152 -7.14 -2.66 10.68
N ALA A 153 -7.11 -1.36 11.00
CA ALA A 153 -8.28 -0.62 11.46
C ALA A 153 -9.37 -0.53 10.36
N LEU A 154 -8.96 -0.29 9.11
CA LEU A 154 -9.86 -0.28 7.94
C LEU A 154 -10.55 -1.63 7.75
N ALA A 155 -9.80 -2.74 7.82
CA ALA A 155 -10.36 -4.09 7.71
C ALA A 155 -11.24 -4.52 8.89
N ALA A 156 -11.08 -3.89 10.06
CA ALA A 156 -11.91 -4.09 11.24
C ALA A 156 -13.24 -3.32 11.20
N GLY A 157 -13.42 -2.42 10.22
CA GLY A 157 -14.66 -1.67 10.03
C GLY A 157 -15.89 -2.56 9.89
N THR A 158 -17.01 -2.16 10.47
CA THR A 158 -18.29 -2.90 10.42
C THR A 158 -19.27 -2.35 9.40
N ASP A 159 -18.92 -1.25 8.72
CA ASP A 159 -19.67 -0.72 7.60
C ASP A 159 -19.19 -1.32 6.26
N LYS A 160 -19.84 -0.87 5.19
CA LYS A 160 -19.56 -1.27 3.81
C LYS A 160 -18.11 -1.07 3.37
N ALA A 161 -17.40 -0.09 3.94
CA ALA A 161 -15.98 0.11 3.66
C ALA A 161 -15.14 -1.01 4.28
N GLY A 162 -15.46 -1.43 5.51
CA GLY A 162 -14.81 -2.59 6.13
C GLY A 162 -15.03 -3.88 5.34
N ASP A 163 -16.26 -4.10 4.84
CA ASP A 163 -16.56 -5.22 3.94
C ASP A 163 -15.73 -5.16 2.65
N PHE A 164 -15.65 -3.98 2.03
CA PHE A 164 -14.82 -3.76 0.85
C PHE A 164 -13.36 -4.14 1.11
N TYR A 165 -12.76 -3.66 2.20
CA TYR A 165 -11.35 -3.95 2.50
C TYR A 165 -11.11 -5.43 2.76
N ARG A 166 -11.99 -6.11 3.49
CA ARG A 166 -11.86 -7.56 3.71
C ARG A 166 -11.93 -8.31 2.38
N GLN A 167 -12.99 -8.11 1.60
CA GLN A 167 -13.20 -8.85 0.36
C GLN A 167 -12.12 -8.53 -0.69
N PHE A 168 -11.69 -7.27 -0.80
CA PHE A 168 -10.61 -6.88 -1.70
C PHE A 168 -9.30 -7.58 -1.35
N HIS A 169 -8.90 -7.54 -0.07
CA HIS A 169 -7.66 -8.19 0.36
C HIS A 169 -7.76 -9.71 0.25
N TYR A 170 -8.91 -10.32 0.51
CA TYR A 170 -9.09 -11.76 0.32
C TYR A 170 -8.89 -12.17 -1.15
N ALA A 171 -9.49 -11.43 -2.08
CA ALA A 171 -9.29 -11.66 -3.51
C ALA A 171 -7.82 -11.46 -3.92
N LEU A 172 -7.17 -10.39 -3.44
CA LEU A 172 -5.76 -10.10 -3.73
C LEU A 172 -4.83 -11.19 -3.18
N PHE A 173 -5.01 -11.59 -1.93
CA PHE A 173 -4.15 -12.58 -1.26
C PHE A 173 -4.33 -13.98 -1.84
N SER A 174 -5.59 -14.35 -2.15
CA SER A 174 -5.89 -15.57 -2.89
C SER A 174 -5.12 -15.60 -4.21
N TYR A 175 -5.20 -14.53 -4.99
CA TYR A 175 -4.56 -14.46 -6.29
C TYR A 175 -3.03 -14.48 -6.20
N ILE A 176 -2.40 -13.57 -5.42
CA ILE A 176 -0.92 -13.51 -5.33
C ILE A 176 -0.32 -14.83 -4.81
N SER A 177 -1.06 -15.58 -3.99
CA SER A 177 -0.59 -16.89 -3.50
C SER A 177 -0.43 -17.92 -4.64
N HIS A 178 -1.31 -17.91 -5.63
CA HIS A 178 -1.23 -18.80 -6.80
C HIS A 178 -0.22 -18.31 -7.85
N ARG A 179 0.15 -17.03 -7.77
CA ARG A 179 1.16 -16.44 -8.66
C ARG A 179 2.60 -16.81 -8.28
N ILE A 180 2.80 -17.50 -7.16
CA ILE A 180 4.06 -18.15 -6.78
C ILE A 180 3.92 -19.67 -6.99
N PRO A 181 4.75 -20.35 -7.80
CA PRO A 181 5.91 -19.82 -8.53
C PRO A 181 5.59 -19.32 -9.95
N GLU A 182 4.33 -19.21 -10.36
CA GLU A 182 3.93 -18.96 -11.76
C GLU A 182 4.63 -17.74 -12.39
N ILE A 183 4.45 -16.55 -11.81
CA ILE A 183 5.00 -15.29 -12.37
C ILE A 183 6.27 -14.84 -11.65
N SER A 184 6.51 -15.35 -10.45
CA SER A 184 7.69 -15.09 -9.63
C SER A 184 8.00 -16.27 -8.73
N ASP A 185 9.27 -16.59 -8.52
CA ASP A 185 9.68 -17.59 -7.52
C ASP A 185 9.72 -17.00 -6.11
N GLU A 186 9.94 -15.69 -6.00
CA GLU A 186 10.14 -14.99 -4.75
C GLU A 186 8.99 -14.01 -4.45
N VAL A 187 8.48 -14.04 -3.22
CA VAL A 187 7.37 -13.17 -2.77
C VAL A 187 7.73 -11.69 -2.84
N TYR A 188 8.99 -11.34 -2.53
CA TYR A 188 9.46 -9.95 -2.48
C TYR A 188 9.41 -9.26 -3.84
N ARG A 189 9.60 -10.00 -4.94
CA ARG A 189 9.52 -9.43 -6.29
C ARG A 189 8.10 -9.03 -6.67
N VAL A 190 7.10 -9.72 -6.12
CA VAL A 190 5.69 -9.34 -6.32
C VAL A 190 5.43 -8.00 -5.65
N ASP A 191 5.89 -7.83 -4.41
CA ASP A 191 5.73 -6.60 -3.66
C ASP A 191 6.52 -5.45 -4.28
N ASP A 192 7.81 -5.63 -4.57
CA ASP A 192 8.66 -4.64 -5.22
C ASP A 192 8.07 -4.18 -6.57
N ALA A 193 7.50 -5.11 -7.35
CA ALA A 193 6.86 -4.78 -8.63
C ALA A 193 5.61 -3.89 -8.44
N MET A 194 4.84 -4.09 -7.38
CA MET A 194 3.68 -3.25 -7.07
C MET A 194 4.09 -1.89 -6.52
N MET A 195 5.12 -1.86 -5.68
CA MET A 195 5.66 -0.62 -5.13
C MET A 195 6.28 0.26 -6.23
N ALA A 196 7.15 -0.32 -7.07
CA ALA A 196 7.82 0.41 -8.15
C ALA A 196 6.91 0.69 -9.35
N GLY A 197 6.03 -0.26 -9.71
CA GLY A 197 5.20 -0.16 -10.91
C GLY A 197 3.88 0.58 -10.70
N PHE A 198 3.18 0.29 -9.60
CA PHE A 198 1.86 0.87 -9.28
C PHE A 198 1.92 1.92 -8.17
N GLY A 199 3.11 2.21 -7.63
CA GLY A 199 3.31 3.25 -6.62
C GLY A 199 2.68 2.92 -5.27
N TRP A 200 2.57 1.64 -4.93
CA TRP A 200 2.08 1.23 -3.61
C TRP A 200 3.16 1.51 -2.55
N GLU A 201 2.73 1.94 -1.37
CA GLU A 201 3.63 2.21 -0.24
C GLU A 201 4.11 0.91 0.43
N ILE A 202 3.25 -0.11 0.46
CA ILE A 202 3.61 -1.48 0.83
C ILE A 202 3.04 -2.47 -0.20
N GLY A 203 3.71 -3.59 -0.38
CA GLY A 203 3.32 -4.66 -1.29
C GLY A 203 2.09 -5.46 -0.84
N ALA A 204 1.72 -6.43 -1.66
CA ALA A 204 0.56 -7.29 -1.43
C ALA A 204 0.81 -8.32 -0.31
N PHE A 205 1.98 -8.96 -0.28
CA PHE A 205 2.35 -9.86 0.82
C PHE A 205 2.63 -9.07 2.11
N GLU A 206 3.23 -7.89 2.03
CA GLU A 206 3.36 -6.98 3.18
C GLU A 206 2.00 -6.57 3.76
N SER A 207 1.01 -6.31 2.90
CA SER A 207 -0.37 -6.03 3.35
C SER A 207 -1.01 -7.24 4.04
N TRP A 208 -0.68 -8.46 3.59
CA TRP A 208 -1.14 -9.69 4.23
C TRP A 208 -0.46 -9.92 5.59
N ASP A 209 0.83 -9.63 5.70
CA ASP A 209 1.54 -9.60 6.99
C ASP A 209 0.92 -8.60 7.95
N ALA A 210 0.56 -7.41 7.45
CA ALA A 210 -0.14 -6.41 8.24
C ALA A 210 -1.50 -6.94 8.74
N LEU A 211 -2.29 -7.63 7.93
CA LEU A 211 -3.58 -8.17 8.37
C LEU A 211 -3.47 -9.45 9.23
N GLY A 212 -2.31 -10.10 9.20
CA GLY A 212 -1.99 -11.30 9.97
C GLY A 212 -2.28 -12.57 9.19
N VAL A 213 -1.23 -13.22 8.67
CA VAL A 213 -1.32 -14.32 7.68
C VAL A 213 -2.29 -15.43 8.08
N ALA A 214 -2.10 -16.05 9.24
CA ALA A 214 -2.91 -17.19 9.66
C ALA A 214 -4.40 -16.83 9.84
N LYS A 215 -4.69 -15.76 10.60
CA LYS A 215 -6.06 -15.30 10.87
C LYS A 215 -6.77 -14.87 9.59
N THR A 216 -6.08 -14.15 8.72
CA THR A 216 -6.64 -13.72 7.43
C THR A 216 -6.89 -14.92 6.53
N THR A 217 -5.99 -15.90 6.48
CA THR A 217 -6.16 -17.13 5.69
C THR A 217 -7.39 -17.93 6.15
N GLU A 218 -7.61 -18.04 7.46
CA GLU A 218 -8.81 -18.68 8.01
C GLU A 218 -10.08 -17.94 7.58
N ALA A 219 -10.10 -16.61 7.72
CA ALA A 219 -11.24 -15.79 7.31
C ALA A 219 -11.50 -15.82 5.80
N MET A 220 -10.44 -15.89 4.98
CA MET A 220 -10.53 -16.07 3.53
C MET A 220 -11.22 -17.39 3.19
N LYS A 221 -10.78 -18.50 3.80
CA LYS A 221 -11.38 -19.82 3.59
C LYS A 221 -12.84 -19.86 4.03
N ALA A 222 -13.17 -19.26 5.17
CA ALA A 222 -14.55 -19.14 5.64
C ALA A 222 -15.42 -18.31 4.69
N ALA A 223 -14.84 -17.34 3.99
CA ALA A 223 -15.49 -16.53 2.98
C ALA A 223 -15.49 -17.17 1.56
N GLY A 224 -15.01 -18.41 1.42
CA GLY A 224 -15.02 -19.15 0.15
C GLY A 224 -13.83 -18.86 -0.78
N TYR A 225 -12.82 -18.12 -0.32
CA TYR A 225 -11.59 -17.91 -1.08
C TYR A 225 -10.64 -19.08 -0.91
N VAL A 226 -9.99 -19.49 -1.99
CA VAL A 226 -8.97 -20.54 -2.00
C VAL A 226 -7.59 -19.90 -2.04
N VAL A 227 -6.66 -20.39 -1.24
CA VAL A 227 -5.24 -20.00 -1.26
C VAL A 227 -4.40 -21.15 -1.80
N ALA A 228 -3.23 -20.83 -2.35
CA ALA A 228 -2.30 -21.84 -2.81
C ALA A 228 -1.85 -22.74 -1.64
N PRO A 229 -1.65 -24.06 -1.87
CA PRO A 229 -1.34 -25.01 -0.79
C PRO A 229 -0.13 -24.66 0.06
N TRP A 230 0.88 -24.00 -0.52
CA TRP A 230 2.09 -23.61 0.20
C TRP A 230 1.85 -22.62 1.34
N ILE A 231 0.73 -21.88 1.32
CA ILE A 231 0.33 -20.99 2.42
C ILE A 231 0.03 -21.81 3.67
N ASP A 232 -0.72 -22.91 3.53
CA ASP A 232 -1.03 -23.80 4.65
C ASP A 232 0.22 -24.50 5.16
N GLU A 233 1.10 -24.93 4.26
CA GLU A 233 2.39 -25.52 4.62
C GLU A 233 3.28 -24.52 5.40
N MET A 234 3.32 -23.26 4.94
CA MET A 234 4.03 -22.18 5.62
C MET A 234 3.49 -21.96 7.03
N ILE A 235 2.18 -21.81 7.19
CA ILE A 235 1.54 -21.63 8.50
C ILE A 235 1.82 -22.84 9.41
N ALA A 236 1.70 -24.06 8.88
CA ALA A 236 1.95 -25.30 9.63
C ALA A 236 3.40 -25.46 10.08
N SER A 237 4.37 -24.90 9.33
CA SER A 237 5.79 -24.86 9.75
C SER A 237 6.07 -23.90 10.92
N GLY A 238 5.07 -23.09 11.31
CA GLY A 238 5.19 -22.09 12.37
C GLY A 238 5.62 -20.70 11.89
N ALA A 239 5.82 -20.52 10.57
CA ALA A 239 6.05 -19.20 9.98
C ALA A 239 4.79 -18.34 10.11
N LYS A 240 4.95 -17.12 10.65
CA LYS A 240 3.83 -16.21 10.96
C LYS A 240 3.64 -15.10 9.94
N THR A 241 4.67 -14.80 9.16
CA THR A 241 4.75 -13.65 8.25
C THR A 241 5.57 -13.99 7.01
N PHE A 242 5.30 -13.39 5.86
CA PHE A 242 6.12 -13.53 4.66
C PHE A 242 7.46 -12.82 4.82
N TYR A 243 7.51 -11.74 5.60
CA TYR A 243 8.74 -11.04 5.93
C TYR A 243 9.03 -11.07 7.42
N LYS A 244 10.30 -11.17 7.78
CA LYS A 244 10.75 -10.96 9.16
C LYS A 244 11.99 -10.09 9.18
N VAL A 245 12.23 -9.48 10.32
CA VAL A 245 13.47 -8.76 10.60
C VAL A 245 14.18 -9.47 11.74
N GLU A 246 15.46 -9.77 11.54
CA GLU A 246 16.31 -10.41 12.52
C GLU A 246 17.70 -9.77 12.46
N ASN A 247 18.21 -9.31 13.60
CA ASN A 247 19.51 -8.63 13.70
C ASN A 247 19.70 -7.49 12.69
N GLY A 248 18.70 -6.61 12.55
CA GLY A 248 18.73 -5.48 11.62
C GLY A 248 18.55 -5.85 10.14
N LYS A 249 18.55 -7.15 9.80
CA LYS A 249 18.41 -7.63 8.42
C LYS A 249 16.98 -8.06 8.14
N ARG A 250 16.48 -7.68 6.96
CA ARG A 250 15.18 -8.11 6.46
C ARG A 250 15.32 -9.43 5.70
N PHE A 251 14.40 -10.35 5.99
CA PHE A 251 14.28 -11.65 5.35
C PHE A 251 12.90 -11.80 4.72
N TYR A 252 12.81 -12.65 3.69
CA TYR A 252 11.56 -13.09 3.08
C TYR A 252 11.44 -14.62 3.17
N TYR A 253 10.22 -15.12 3.22
CA TYR A 253 9.92 -16.56 3.19
C TYR A 253 10.07 -17.07 1.76
N ASP A 254 10.99 -18.01 1.56
CA ASP A 254 11.26 -18.65 0.29
C ASP A 254 10.46 -19.94 0.18
N VAL A 255 9.48 -19.96 -0.73
CA VAL A 255 8.52 -21.06 -0.88
C VAL A 255 9.21 -22.37 -1.27
N ALA A 256 10.24 -22.31 -2.12
CA ALA A 256 10.95 -23.49 -2.61
C ALA A 256 11.73 -24.21 -1.50
N THR A 257 12.40 -23.47 -0.61
CA THR A 257 13.20 -24.03 0.49
C THR A 257 12.45 -24.12 1.81
N LYS A 258 11.24 -23.56 1.88
CA LYS A 258 10.42 -23.47 3.11
C LYS A 258 11.16 -22.81 4.28
N ALA A 259 12.01 -21.84 3.95
CA ALA A 259 12.88 -21.17 4.90
C ALA A 259 12.97 -19.67 4.61
N TYR A 260 13.38 -18.88 5.60
CA TYR A 260 13.62 -17.46 5.39
C TYR A 260 15.01 -17.21 4.78
N LYS A 261 15.07 -16.39 3.74
CA LYS A 261 16.30 -15.94 3.08
C LYS A 261 16.47 -14.43 3.22
N THR A 262 17.71 -13.96 3.17
CA THR A 262 18.01 -12.52 3.19
C THR A 262 17.49 -11.84 1.92
N MET A 263 17.03 -10.60 2.06
CA MET A 263 16.66 -9.77 0.91
C MET A 263 17.91 -9.46 0.06
N PRO A 264 17.88 -9.68 -1.27
CA PRO A 264 18.98 -9.27 -2.14
C PRO A 264 19.25 -7.76 -2.03
N GLY A 265 20.52 -7.39 -1.89
CA GLY A 265 20.92 -5.98 -1.72
C GLY A 265 20.60 -5.39 -0.34
N GLY A 266 20.02 -6.15 0.59
CA GLY A 266 19.67 -5.68 1.95
C GLY A 266 20.88 -5.34 2.85
N GLU A 267 22.10 -5.57 2.38
CA GLU A 267 23.34 -5.15 3.06
C GLU A 267 23.87 -3.80 2.55
N ALA A 268 23.29 -3.24 1.49
CA ALA A 268 23.76 -1.97 0.90
C ALA A 268 23.35 -0.73 1.70
N PHE A 269 22.35 -0.83 2.58
CA PHE A 269 21.83 0.28 3.37
C PHE A 269 21.27 -0.21 4.71
N ILE A 270 21.32 0.67 5.72
CA ILE A 270 20.76 0.43 7.05
C ILE A 270 19.32 0.97 7.07
N VAL A 271 18.39 0.13 7.52
CA VAL A 271 16.99 0.50 7.78
C VAL A 271 16.82 0.57 9.29
N MET A 272 16.72 1.77 9.87
CA MET A 272 16.76 1.99 11.32
C MET A 272 15.61 1.27 12.03
N LYS A 273 14.42 1.21 11.42
CA LYS A 273 13.27 0.49 11.95
C LYS A 273 13.52 -1.00 12.16
N ASN A 274 14.48 -1.59 11.44
CA ASN A 274 14.84 -2.99 11.61
C ASN A 274 15.56 -3.28 12.94
N PHE A 275 16.00 -2.23 13.64
CA PHE A 275 16.65 -2.31 14.96
C PHE A 275 15.67 -2.04 16.10
N ALA A 276 14.36 -2.16 15.87
CA ALA A 276 13.33 -1.93 16.90
C ALA A 276 13.55 -2.72 18.20
N ASN A 277 14.14 -3.91 18.13
CA ASN A 277 14.48 -4.70 19.32
C ASN A 277 15.75 -4.23 20.05
N GLU A 278 16.55 -3.38 19.41
CA GLU A 278 17.78 -2.76 19.94
C GLU A 278 17.53 -1.30 20.33
N THR A 279 16.32 -1.00 20.84
CA THR A 279 15.96 0.36 21.27
C THR A 279 16.75 0.74 22.53
N VAL A 280 17.53 1.80 22.45
CA VAL A 280 18.28 2.36 23.59
C VAL A 280 17.45 3.41 24.32
N TRP A 281 16.72 4.23 23.58
CA TRP A 281 15.86 5.28 24.14
C TRP A 281 14.73 5.63 23.15
N LYS A 282 13.59 6.11 23.64
CA LYS A 282 12.49 6.64 22.80
C LYS A 282 11.61 7.60 23.58
N ASN A 283 10.93 8.48 22.87
CA ASN A 283 9.76 9.22 23.37
C ASN A 283 8.57 9.06 22.40
N SER A 284 7.60 9.98 22.43
CA SER A 284 6.41 9.95 21.59
C SER A 284 6.66 10.29 20.10
N ALA A 285 7.81 10.87 19.77
CA ALA A 285 8.11 11.39 18.43
C ALA A 285 9.34 10.76 17.77
N CYS A 286 10.25 10.19 18.56
CA CYS A 286 11.53 9.67 18.07
C CYS A 286 11.99 8.43 18.81
N ARG A 287 12.99 7.75 18.23
CA ARG A 287 13.60 6.54 18.78
C ARG A 287 15.08 6.48 18.42
N THR A 288 15.87 6.09 19.42
CA THR A 288 17.30 5.84 19.32
C THR A 288 17.57 4.35 19.40
N TYR A 289 18.29 3.82 18.42
CA TYR A 289 18.64 2.42 18.24
C TYR A 289 20.13 2.21 18.46
N HIS A 290 20.51 1.01 18.87
CA HIS A 290 21.86 0.51 18.70
C HIS A 290 21.98 -0.17 17.33
N LEU A 291 22.81 0.37 16.43
CA LEU A 291 22.95 -0.11 15.05
C LEU A 291 24.01 -1.20 14.88
N GLY A 292 24.72 -1.57 15.97
CA GLY A 292 25.93 -2.39 15.91
C GLY A 292 27.19 -1.54 16.00
N ASP A 293 28.33 -2.20 16.23
CA ASP A 293 29.66 -1.59 16.28
C ASP A 293 29.82 -0.39 17.25
N ASP A 294 29.01 -0.37 18.32
CA ASP A 294 28.88 0.75 19.26
C ASP A 294 28.46 2.06 18.55
N VAL A 295 27.58 2.00 17.55
CA VAL A 295 27.02 3.17 16.86
C VAL A 295 25.53 3.30 17.16
N LEU A 296 25.09 4.50 17.52
CA LEU A 296 23.67 4.80 17.70
C LEU A 296 23.04 5.32 16.41
N GLY A 297 21.74 5.05 16.26
CA GLY A 297 20.91 5.59 15.19
C GLY A 297 19.69 6.30 15.76
N LEU A 298 19.44 7.56 15.39
CA LEU A 298 18.24 8.30 15.77
C LEU A 298 17.34 8.52 14.55
N GLU A 299 16.07 8.15 14.70
CA GLU A 299 15.00 8.50 13.76
C GLU A 299 13.81 9.16 14.47
N TRP A 300 13.00 9.89 13.74
CA TRP A 300 11.71 10.41 14.20
C TRP A 300 10.59 10.15 13.20
N TYR A 301 9.37 10.10 13.71
CA TYR A 301 8.17 9.71 12.96
C TYR A 301 7.04 10.73 13.13
N THR A 302 7.41 12.00 13.30
CA THR A 302 6.48 13.13 13.27
C THR A 302 5.88 13.30 11.88
N LYS A 303 4.72 13.97 11.83
CA LYS A 303 4.05 14.28 10.56
C LYS A 303 4.99 15.05 9.64
N MET A 304 5.23 14.51 8.43
CA MET A 304 6.15 15.08 7.44
C MET A 304 7.59 15.28 7.96
N GLY A 305 8.00 14.53 8.99
CA GLY A 305 9.32 14.69 9.61
C GLY A 305 9.52 16.05 10.29
N SER A 306 8.45 16.74 10.69
CA SER A 306 8.54 18.06 11.32
C SER A 306 9.30 18.00 12.65
N ILE A 307 10.20 18.95 12.89
CA ILE A 307 10.99 19.02 14.11
C ILE A 307 10.23 19.84 15.18
N GLY A 308 9.80 19.16 16.24
CA GLY A 308 9.18 19.73 17.43
C GLY A 308 10.01 19.49 18.69
N GLY A 309 9.48 19.84 19.86
CA GLY A 309 10.21 19.78 21.13
C GLY A 309 10.67 18.35 21.47
N GLU A 310 9.81 17.37 21.20
CA GLU A 310 10.10 15.96 21.42
C GLU A 310 11.21 15.45 20.49
N VAL A 311 11.32 15.99 19.28
CA VAL A 311 12.43 15.65 18.37
C VAL A 311 13.73 16.27 18.85
N LEU A 312 13.70 17.54 19.30
CA LEU A 312 14.87 18.22 19.86
C LEU A 312 15.39 17.52 21.12
N GLU A 313 14.50 17.14 22.03
CA GLU A 313 14.82 16.32 23.21
C GLU A 313 15.53 15.03 22.78
N GLY A 314 14.98 14.35 21.76
CA GLY A 314 15.58 13.11 21.26
C GLY A 314 16.94 13.28 20.62
N ILE A 315 17.17 14.38 19.89
CA ILE A 315 18.48 14.75 19.35
C ILE A 315 19.47 14.94 20.50
N GLN A 316 19.16 15.82 21.46
CA GLN A 316 20.05 16.11 22.59
C GLN A 316 20.33 14.86 23.43
N LYS A 317 19.29 14.06 23.71
CA LYS A 317 19.45 12.81 24.47
C LYS A 317 20.33 11.80 23.74
N SER A 318 20.18 11.67 22.42
CA SER A 318 20.97 10.75 21.62
C SER A 318 22.43 11.18 21.50
N ILE A 319 22.69 12.49 21.39
CA ILE A 319 24.05 13.04 21.40
C ILE A 319 24.72 12.73 22.74
N ALA A 320 24.08 13.05 23.86
CA ALA A 320 24.63 12.78 25.18
C ALA A 320 24.91 11.28 25.42
N LEU A 321 24.01 10.40 24.96
CA LEU A 321 24.23 8.95 25.03
C LEU A 321 25.44 8.54 24.18
N ALA A 322 25.56 9.10 22.96
CA ALA A 322 26.65 8.78 22.07
C ALA A 322 28.00 9.21 22.63
N GLU A 323 28.11 10.43 23.17
CA GLU A 323 29.33 10.97 23.77
C GLU A 323 29.79 10.19 25.02
N ASP A 324 28.86 9.62 25.79
CA ASP A 324 29.18 8.87 27.01
C ASP A 324 29.70 7.46 26.72
N LYS A 325 29.09 6.71 25.78
CA LYS A 325 29.30 5.25 25.66
C LYS A 325 29.48 4.69 24.26
N TYR A 326 29.36 5.48 23.20
CA TYR A 326 29.32 4.98 21.83
C TYR A 326 30.33 5.71 20.92
N LYS A 327 30.62 5.13 19.77
CA LYS A 327 31.58 5.67 18.79
C LYS A 327 30.98 6.78 17.92
N GLY A 328 29.65 6.86 17.84
CA GLY A 328 28.99 7.88 17.05
C GLY A 328 27.47 7.76 17.03
N LEU A 329 26.85 8.77 16.43
CA LEU A 329 25.42 8.89 16.22
C LEU A 329 25.14 9.13 14.74
N VAL A 330 24.31 8.27 14.14
CA VAL A 330 23.73 8.47 12.81
C VAL A 330 22.32 9.03 13.00
N ILE A 331 22.02 10.14 12.34
CA ILE A 331 20.66 10.68 12.28
C ILE A 331 20.12 10.46 10.88
N ALA A 332 19.06 9.67 10.75
CA ALA A 332 18.45 9.36 9.46
C ALA A 332 16.93 9.23 9.58
N ASN A 333 16.25 9.36 8.44
CA ASN A 333 14.82 9.16 8.35
C ASN A 333 14.47 8.46 7.04
N GLU A 334 13.58 7.47 7.10
CA GLU A 334 13.12 6.67 5.95
C GLU A 334 11.88 7.28 5.28
N GLY A 335 11.29 8.34 5.86
CA GLY A 335 10.17 9.04 5.26
C GLY A 335 10.52 9.74 3.96
N ALA A 336 9.50 10.08 3.16
CA ALA A 336 9.67 10.79 1.89
C ALA A 336 10.39 12.15 2.02
N ASN A 337 10.36 12.75 3.20
CA ASN A 337 11.13 13.94 3.54
C ASN A 337 11.91 13.68 4.84
N PHE A 338 13.18 14.07 4.90
CA PHE A 338 13.94 14.08 6.16
C PHE A 338 13.28 15.01 7.19
N SER A 339 12.91 16.21 6.74
CA SER A 339 12.06 17.14 7.48
C SER A 339 11.38 18.14 6.55
N ALA A 340 10.09 18.40 6.75
CA ALA A 340 9.37 19.48 6.08
C ALA A 340 9.50 20.85 6.79
N GLY A 341 10.27 20.92 7.88
CA GLY A 341 10.46 22.14 8.67
C GLY A 341 10.31 21.89 10.16
N ALA A 342 10.29 22.98 10.93
CA ALA A 342 10.20 22.93 12.39
C ALA A 342 9.05 23.80 12.91
N ASN A 343 8.65 23.60 14.17
CA ASN A 343 7.69 24.47 14.83
C ASN A 343 8.33 25.85 15.10
N VAL A 344 8.11 26.80 14.19
CA VAL A 344 8.72 28.14 14.24
C VAL A 344 8.35 28.90 15.50
N ALA A 345 7.10 28.78 15.98
CA ALA A 345 6.67 29.44 17.20
C ALA A 345 7.43 28.92 18.42
N MET A 346 7.67 27.62 18.49
CA MET A 346 8.47 27.00 19.55
C MET A 346 9.94 27.44 19.48
N ILE A 347 10.56 27.43 18.30
CA ILE A 347 11.96 27.88 18.13
C ILE A 347 12.11 29.34 18.55
N PHE A 348 11.13 30.19 18.20
CA PHE A 348 11.12 31.59 18.60
C PHE A 348 11.08 31.76 20.12
N MET A 349 10.27 30.96 20.83
CA MET A 349 10.21 30.98 22.29
C MET A 349 11.53 30.53 22.93
N LEU A 350 12.10 29.41 22.49
CA LEU A 350 13.40 28.93 22.98
C LEU A 350 14.51 29.98 22.78
N ALA A 351 14.51 30.67 21.64
CA ALA A 351 15.45 31.74 21.37
C ALA A 351 15.27 32.96 22.30
N ILE A 352 14.02 33.32 22.66
CA ILE A 352 13.75 34.37 23.66
C ILE A 352 14.25 33.95 25.04
N GLU A 353 14.02 32.70 25.41
CA GLU A 353 14.35 32.13 26.72
C GLU A 353 15.85 31.78 26.87
N GLN A 354 16.62 31.87 25.78
CA GLN A 354 18.04 31.48 25.70
C GLN A 354 18.29 30.03 26.09
N ASP A 355 17.32 29.17 25.82
CA ASP A 355 17.39 27.72 26.01
C ASP A 355 17.78 27.09 24.65
N TYR A 356 19.08 26.79 24.49
CA TYR A 356 19.71 26.40 23.21
C TYR A 356 19.82 24.88 23.02
#